data_AF-A0A9Q3ELW8-F1
#
_entry.id   AF-A0A9Q3ELW8-F1
#
_cell.length_a   1.000
_cell.length_b   1.000
_cell.length_c   1.000
_cell.angle_alpha   90.00
_cell.angle_beta   90.00
_cell.angle_gamma   90.00
#
_symmetry.space_group_name_H-M   'P 1'
#
loop_
_entity.id
_entity.type
_entity.pdbx_description
1 polymer ?
#
loop_
_entity_poly.entity_id
_entity_poly.type
_entity_poly.pdbx_seq_one_letter_code
_entity_poly.pdbx_strand_id
1 'polypeptide(L)'
;MSSVPAAIDQLTINSSIDSSSINSISSNLQPTLNQQQSSTQDQERSHYHSNIKDHHHHDLPIRLILIDEEIEDELHFGLKELCSNSIRNNLNFFDLNSTKLENLNESINQLRIKNDLRNPNKNKFSKIKLNNPQYSPSNHSPNSKLNLEFWWFIQFQKDPLVSDHQFSMTTSHSNFFHLSNSSPNYLIDTIKDLNQPLAKNGNERFCIKISYKRKSEAFRALGHLLGLTRHFLTHLINKSSPSPNFELNDFNLNENLALTSEICIEIVKLINNKVEICKFETLGIMIDCSRNGVLKLTSLKDLIRLISLMGLNILQLYTEDTYEISNEPFFGYFRGPYNQKELKDVDDYADSFGIEVVACIQTLGHLGQMLQWPRFGGMRDTHEVLLVGSQEVYDFIEKMIISITKPLRSKKIHIGMDEAHGVSEGRYRQLFGIKDSCQV
;
A
#
# COMPACT_ATOMS: atom_id res chain seq x y z
N MET A 1 42.29 45.07 -8.85
CA MET A 1 42.43 44.27 -7.62
C MET A 1 41.15 43.46 -7.48
N SER A 2 41.35 42.14 -7.39
CA SER A 2 40.42 41.07 -7.00
C SER A 2 39.02 41.01 -7.64
N SER A 3 38.92 40.26 -8.73
CA SER A 3 37.77 39.43 -9.06
C SER A 3 38.08 37.99 -8.64
N VAL A 4 37.28 37.39 -7.77
CA VAL A 4 37.30 35.95 -7.47
C VAL A 4 35.96 35.36 -7.92
N PRO A 5 35.94 34.44 -8.90
CA PRO A 5 34.74 33.75 -9.34
C PRO A 5 34.45 32.49 -8.51
N ALA A 6 33.17 32.13 -8.43
CA ALA A 6 32.67 30.90 -7.83
C ALA A 6 33.12 29.67 -8.65
N ALA A 7 33.68 28.68 -7.96
CA ALA A 7 34.02 27.38 -8.51
C ALA A 7 32.75 26.53 -8.66
N ILE A 8 32.49 26.07 -9.88
CA ILE A 8 31.55 25.00 -10.22
C ILE A 8 32.43 23.77 -10.44
N ASP A 9 32.39 22.81 -9.51
CA ASP A 9 33.05 21.52 -9.70
C ASP A 9 32.24 20.67 -10.70
N GLN A 10 32.88 20.38 -11.83
CA GLN A 10 32.45 19.40 -12.82
C GLN A 10 32.74 17.99 -12.29
N LEU A 11 31.69 17.19 -12.08
CA LEU A 11 31.80 15.74 -12.01
C LEU A 11 31.57 15.16 -13.41
N THR A 12 32.67 14.77 -14.05
CA THR A 12 32.73 14.08 -15.33
C THR A 12 32.17 12.67 -15.19
N ILE A 13 31.05 12.37 -15.85
CA ILE A 13 30.60 10.99 -16.10
C ILE A 13 30.99 10.64 -17.53
N ASN A 14 31.98 9.74 -17.66
CA ASN A 14 32.32 9.12 -18.93
C ASN A 14 31.20 8.15 -19.33
N SER A 15 30.48 8.45 -20.41
CA SER A 15 29.67 7.47 -21.14
C SER A 15 30.01 7.55 -22.63
N SER A 16 30.90 6.69 -23.07
CA SER A 16 31.12 6.39 -24.49
C SER A 16 30.01 5.45 -24.97
N ILE A 17 29.07 5.96 -25.77
CA ILE A 17 28.20 5.14 -26.63
C ILE A 17 28.16 5.81 -28.02
N ASP A 18 28.62 5.05 -29.02
CA ASP A 18 28.73 5.42 -30.43
C ASP A 18 27.37 5.80 -31.05
N SER A 19 27.35 6.96 -31.72
CA SER A 19 26.20 7.54 -32.42
C SER A 19 26.20 7.19 -33.91
N SER A 20 25.94 5.93 -34.28
CA SER A 20 25.91 5.52 -35.70
C SER A 20 24.83 4.51 -36.11
N SER A 21 23.77 4.31 -35.31
CA SER A 21 22.74 3.30 -35.62
C SER A 21 21.27 3.75 -35.47
N ILE A 22 21.00 5.06 -35.48
CA ILE A 22 19.63 5.60 -35.50
C ILE A 22 19.40 6.32 -36.83
N ASN A 23 19.18 5.56 -37.90
CA ASN A 23 18.63 6.05 -39.17
C ASN A 23 18.19 4.87 -40.05
N SER A 24 16.99 4.36 -39.78
CA SER A 24 16.09 3.61 -40.67
C SER A 24 15.01 3.06 -39.72
N ILE A 25 13.76 3.50 -39.73
CA ILE A 25 12.77 3.34 -40.79
C ILE A 25 11.67 4.38 -40.45
N SER A 26 11.63 5.48 -41.20
CA SER A 26 10.54 6.45 -41.16
C SER A 26 10.20 6.86 -42.58
N SER A 27 9.43 6.02 -43.27
CA SER A 27 8.67 6.46 -44.44
C SER A 27 7.53 5.49 -44.74
N ASN A 28 6.40 6.11 -45.07
CA ASN A 28 5.13 5.53 -45.52
C ASN A 28 4.17 5.12 -44.40
N LEU A 29 3.21 6.02 -44.14
CA LEU A 29 1.78 5.71 -44.17
C LEU A 29 1.00 7.04 -44.20
N GLN A 30 0.41 7.36 -45.36
CA GLN A 30 -0.64 8.38 -45.49
C GLN A 30 -2.00 7.77 -45.10
N PRO A 31 -2.97 8.59 -44.63
CA PRO A 31 -4.26 8.11 -44.16
C PRO A 31 -5.27 7.98 -45.32
N THR A 32 -5.91 6.83 -45.45
CA THR A 32 -7.14 6.66 -46.24
C THR A 32 -8.31 6.38 -45.31
N LEU A 33 -9.30 7.28 -45.36
CA LEU A 33 -10.64 7.03 -44.88
C LEU A 33 -11.24 5.87 -45.67
N ASN A 34 -11.80 4.88 -44.97
CA ASN A 34 -12.97 4.15 -45.46
C ASN A 34 -13.83 3.70 -44.27
N GLN A 35 -15.03 4.27 -44.23
CA GLN A 35 -16.17 3.80 -43.46
C GLN A 35 -16.61 2.42 -43.97
N GLN A 36 -17.31 1.68 -43.09
CA GLN A 36 -18.01 0.39 -43.31
C GLN A 36 -17.18 -0.87 -43.06
N GLN A 37 -17.24 -1.37 -41.82
CA GLN A 37 -17.54 -2.77 -41.48
C GLN A 37 -17.60 -2.93 -39.95
N SER A 38 -18.73 -2.55 -39.35
CA SER A 38 -19.04 -2.76 -37.94
C SER A 38 -20.15 -3.82 -37.82
N SER A 39 -19.79 -5.11 -37.78
CA SER A 39 -20.72 -6.16 -37.31
C SER A 39 -20.07 -7.52 -36.99
N THR A 40 -18.75 -7.63 -36.89
CA THR A 40 -18.08 -8.94 -36.63
C THR A 40 -17.03 -8.92 -35.51
N GLN A 41 -16.82 -7.81 -34.80
CA GLN A 41 -15.91 -7.75 -33.65
C GLN A 41 -16.59 -7.95 -32.28
N ASP A 42 -17.92 -7.93 -32.21
CA ASP A 42 -18.66 -8.11 -30.96
C ASP A 42 -18.93 -9.58 -30.59
N GLN A 43 -18.75 -10.53 -31.52
CA GLN A 43 -18.87 -11.96 -31.21
C GLN A 43 -17.56 -12.57 -30.67
N GLU A 44 -16.39 -12.05 -31.06
CA GLU A 44 -15.10 -12.55 -30.56
C GLU A 44 -14.73 -12.03 -29.15
N ARG A 45 -15.30 -10.90 -28.72
CA ARG A 45 -15.14 -10.42 -27.32
C ARG A 45 -15.97 -11.20 -26.31
N SER A 46 -17.02 -11.90 -26.73
CA SER A 46 -17.85 -12.74 -25.84
C SER A 46 -17.21 -14.09 -25.50
N HIS A 47 -16.27 -14.58 -26.32
CA HIS A 47 -15.59 -15.86 -26.09
C HIS A 47 -14.31 -15.75 -25.26
N TYR A 48 -13.76 -14.54 -25.06
CA TYR A 48 -12.63 -14.32 -24.14
C TYR A 48 -13.04 -14.20 -22.66
N HIS A 49 -14.33 -14.04 -22.36
CA HIS A 49 -14.84 -13.89 -20.99
C HIS A 49 -15.42 -15.19 -20.39
N SER A 50 -15.33 -16.33 -21.07
CA SER A 50 -15.89 -17.62 -20.60
C SER A 50 -14.86 -18.70 -20.27
N ASN A 51 -13.55 -18.42 -20.38
CA ASN A 51 -12.49 -19.41 -20.15
C ASN A 51 -11.39 -18.98 -19.16
N ILE A 52 -11.65 -17.99 -18.30
CA ILE A 52 -10.90 -17.88 -17.04
C ILE A 52 -11.48 -18.96 -16.12
N LYS A 53 -11.02 -20.20 -16.30
CA LYS A 53 -11.10 -21.17 -15.20
C LYS A 53 -10.37 -20.53 -14.03
N ASP A 54 -11.09 -20.29 -12.95
CA ASP A 54 -10.54 -19.91 -11.66
C ASP A 54 -9.49 -20.94 -11.25
N HIS A 55 -8.24 -20.74 -11.70
CA HIS A 55 -7.07 -21.27 -11.04
C HIS A 55 -6.91 -20.46 -9.75
N HIS A 56 -7.82 -20.69 -8.80
CA HIS A 56 -7.58 -20.40 -7.41
C HIS A 56 -6.41 -21.28 -6.97
N HIS A 57 -5.18 -20.81 -7.23
CA HIS A 57 -4.01 -21.31 -6.54
C HIS A 57 -4.35 -21.32 -5.06
N HIS A 58 -4.21 -22.49 -4.42
CA HIS A 58 -4.38 -22.66 -2.99
C HIS A 58 -3.31 -21.83 -2.28
N ASP A 59 -3.59 -20.55 -2.11
CA ASP A 59 -2.71 -19.61 -1.44
C ASP A 59 -2.60 -20.03 0.02
N LEU A 60 -1.46 -20.64 0.37
CA LEU A 60 -1.15 -20.92 1.75
C LEU A 60 -1.10 -19.57 2.51
N PRO A 61 -1.80 -19.47 3.65
CA PRO A 61 -1.88 -18.21 4.38
C PRO A 61 -0.57 -17.91 5.12
N ILE A 62 -0.12 -16.65 5.13
CA ILE A 62 0.92 -16.19 6.05
C ILE A 62 0.22 -16.01 7.41
N ARG A 63 0.50 -16.87 8.38
CA ARG A 63 -0.29 -16.90 9.61
C ARG A 63 0.52 -16.38 10.77
N LEU A 64 0.10 -15.21 11.26
CA LEU A 64 0.30 -14.76 12.65
C LEU A 64 1.68 -14.13 12.88
N ILE A 65 1.65 -12.80 12.96
CA ILE A 65 2.71 -11.94 13.44
C ILE A 65 2.51 -11.77 14.94
N LEU A 66 3.45 -12.28 15.72
CA LEU A 66 3.49 -12.13 17.17
C LEU A 66 4.51 -11.06 17.50
N ILE A 67 4.12 -10.08 18.31
CA ILE A 67 5.03 -9.01 18.69
C ILE A 67 5.36 -9.07 20.17
N ASP A 68 6.65 -8.86 20.42
CA ASP A 68 7.29 -8.83 21.73
C ASP A 68 7.15 -7.45 22.40
N GLU A 69 7.46 -7.38 23.70
CA GLU A 69 7.26 -6.24 24.59
C GLU A 69 7.66 -4.87 23.98
N GLU A 70 6.76 -3.88 24.16
CA GLU A 70 6.91 -2.45 23.84
C GLU A 70 6.94 -2.03 22.34
N ILE A 71 5.74 -1.90 21.74
CA ILE A 71 5.55 -1.20 20.45
C ILE A 71 4.90 0.16 20.70
N GLU A 72 5.24 1.17 19.90
CA GLU A 72 4.47 2.40 19.81
C GLU A 72 3.00 2.12 19.42
N ASP A 73 2.05 2.76 20.12
CA ASP A 73 0.60 2.57 19.93
C ASP A 73 0.15 2.73 18.47
N GLU A 74 0.79 3.63 17.73
CA GLU A 74 0.48 3.94 16.34
C GLU A 74 0.89 2.81 15.39
N LEU A 75 2.06 2.22 15.62
CA LEU A 75 2.50 1.05 14.86
C LEU A 75 1.62 -0.15 15.19
N HIS A 76 1.24 -0.31 16.46
CA HIS A 76 0.28 -1.32 16.90
C HIS A 76 -1.09 -1.16 16.22
N PHE A 77 -1.59 0.08 16.11
CA PHE A 77 -2.81 0.39 15.35
C PHE A 77 -2.69 -0.01 13.87
N GLY A 78 -1.62 0.43 13.18
CA GLY A 78 -1.44 0.14 11.77
C GLY A 78 -1.34 -1.37 11.47
N LEU A 79 -0.69 -2.13 12.36
CA LEU A 79 -0.63 -3.60 12.27
C LEU A 79 -2.01 -4.26 12.44
N LYS A 80 -2.80 -3.82 13.42
CA LYS A 80 -4.19 -4.28 13.60
C LYS A 80 -5.05 -3.97 12.38
N GLU A 81 -4.89 -2.79 11.81
CA GLU A 81 -5.59 -2.35 10.60
C GLU A 81 -5.23 -3.21 9.39
N LEU A 82 -3.93 -3.48 9.16
CA LEU A 82 -3.47 -4.35 8.08
C LEU A 82 -4.04 -5.77 8.20
N CYS A 83 -4.12 -6.31 9.41
CA CYS A 83 -4.65 -7.64 9.64
C CYS A 83 -6.17 -7.70 9.47
N SER A 84 -6.89 -6.72 10.03
CA SER A 84 -8.36 -6.66 9.98
C SER A 84 -8.89 -6.46 8.56
N ASN A 85 -8.08 -5.84 7.69
CA ASN A 85 -8.41 -5.56 6.29
C ASN A 85 -7.59 -6.42 5.30
N SER A 86 -7.03 -7.54 5.74
CA SER A 86 -6.32 -8.47 4.84
C SER A 86 -7.30 -9.11 3.85
N ILE A 87 -7.21 -8.72 2.58
CA ILE A 87 -8.11 -9.19 1.50
C ILE A 87 -8.16 -10.72 1.42
N ARG A 88 -7.03 -11.39 1.64
CA ARG A 88 -6.91 -12.86 1.54
C ARG A 88 -7.03 -13.56 2.89
N ASN A 89 -7.33 -12.83 3.98
CA ASN A 89 -7.33 -13.33 5.37
C ASN A 89 -6.05 -14.11 5.72
N ASN A 90 -4.93 -13.69 5.13
CA ASN A 90 -3.64 -14.37 5.17
C ASN A 90 -2.61 -13.52 5.92
N LEU A 91 -3.07 -12.67 6.84
CA LEU A 91 -2.25 -11.91 7.76
C LEU A 91 -3.06 -11.80 9.05
N ASN A 92 -2.46 -12.22 10.17
CA ASN A 92 -3.08 -12.10 11.49
C ASN A 92 -2.04 -11.52 12.43
N PHE A 93 -2.49 -10.84 13.47
CA PHE A 93 -1.63 -10.18 14.44
C PHE A 93 -2.05 -10.57 15.85
N PHE A 94 -1.07 -10.89 16.70
CA PHE A 94 -1.25 -11.20 18.10
C PHE A 94 -0.26 -10.40 18.94
N ASP A 95 -0.81 -9.65 19.88
CA ASP A 95 -0.05 -8.87 20.84
C ASP A 95 0.11 -9.68 22.13
N LEU A 96 1.36 -9.97 22.49
CA LEU A 96 1.68 -10.69 23.72
C LEU A 96 1.35 -9.86 24.98
N ASN A 97 1.25 -8.53 24.87
CA ASN A 97 1.01 -7.64 26.01
C ASN A 97 -0.48 -7.48 26.38
N SER A 98 -1.40 -7.57 25.41
CA SER A 98 -2.82 -7.25 25.63
C SER A 98 -3.71 -8.41 26.06
N THR A 99 -3.21 -9.66 26.03
CA THR A 99 -4.00 -10.85 26.34
C THR A 99 -3.44 -11.58 27.55
N LYS A 100 -4.27 -11.87 28.56
CA LYS A 100 -3.94 -12.90 29.55
C LYS A 100 -3.66 -14.19 28.78
N LEU A 101 -2.42 -14.71 28.87
CA LEU A 101 -1.95 -15.82 28.04
C LEU A 101 -2.83 -17.09 28.16
N GLU A 102 -3.60 -17.25 29.25
CA GLU A 102 -4.55 -18.36 29.45
C GLU A 102 -5.68 -18.39 28.40
N ASN A 103 -6.20 -17.24 27.97
CA ASN A 103 -7.24 -17.13 26.93
C ASN A 103 -6.68 -17.21 25.50
N LEU A 104 -5.35 -17.17 25.36
CA LEU A 104 -4.65 -17.13 24.08
C LEU A 104 -4.80 -18.47 23.34
N ASN A 105 -4.77 -19.59 24.07
CA ASN A 105 -4.92 -20.94 23.49
C ASN A 105 -6.29 -21.16 22.83
N GLU A 106 -7.37 -20.78 23.50
CA GLU A 106 -8.71 -20.85 22.91
C GLU A 106 -8.84 -19.86 21.75
N SER A 107 -8.29 -18.66 21.88
CA SER A 107 -8.32 -17.64 20.81
C SER A 107 -7.57 -18.09 19.55
N ILE A 108 -6.37 -18.66 19.69
CA ILE A 108 -5.57 -19.20 18.57
C ILE A 108 -6.32 -20.33 17.86
N ASN A 109 -6.87 -21.27 18.60
CA ASN A 109 -7.61 -22.38 18.02
C ASN A 109 -8.93 -21.92 17.37
N GLN A 110 -9.65 -20.98 18.00
CA GLN A 110 -10.85 -20.38 17.41
C GLN A 110 -10.53 -19.56 16.16
N LEU A 111 -9.43 -18.81 16.14
CA LEU A 111 -8.97 -18.05 14.97
C LEU A 111 -8.55 -18.98 13.84
N ARG A 112 -7.82 -20.06 14.13
CA ARG A 112 -7.50 -21.12 13.17
C ARG A 112 -8.76 -21.71 12.54
N ILE A 113 -9.71 -22.14 13.37
CA ILE A 113 -10.98 -22.73 12.93
C ILE A 113 -11.79 -21.72 12.09
N LYS A 114 -11.95 -20.48 12.57
CA LYS A 114 -12.71 -19.44 11.88
C LYS A 114 -12.09 -19.08 10.53
N ASN A 115 -10.76 -19.07 10.42
CA ASN A 115 -10.06 -18.77 9.17
C ASN A 115 -10.06 -19.96 8.19
N ASP A 116 -9.97 -21.20 8.69
CA ASP A 116 -10.13 -22.40 7.85
C ASP A 116 -11.57 -22.55 7.32
N LEU A 117 -12.57 -22.08 8.08
CA LEU A 117 -13.98 -22.04 7.69
C LEU A 117 -14.30 -20.88 6.73
N ARG A 118 -13.54 -19.79 6.76
CA ARG A 118 -13.69 -18.63 5.85
C ARG A 118 -13.03 -18.82 4.49
N ASN A 119 -12.41 -19.98 4.25
CA ASN A 119 -11.80 -20.30 2.96
C ASN A 119 -12.89 -20.47 1.88
N PRO A 120 -12.90 -19.67 0.80
CA PRO A 120 -14.01 -19.59 -0.15
C PRO A 120 -14.39 -20.92 -0.83
N ASN A 121 -13.53 -21.94 -0.81
CA ASN A 121 -13.72 -23.20 -1.53
C ASN A 121 -14.27 -24.38 -0.70
N LYS A 122 -14.85 -24.16 0.50
CA LYS A 122 -15.42 -25.26 1.31
C LYS A 122 -16.96 -25.24 1.41
N ASN A 123 -17.64 -25.33 0.27
CA ASN A 123 -19.06 -25.72 0.20
C ASN A 123 -19.36 -27.17 0.67
N LYS A 124 -18.37 -27.91 1.21
CA LYS A 124 -18.59 -29.24 1.83
C LYS A 124 -18.77 -29.22 3.36
N PHE A 125 -18.52 -28.10 4.05
CA PHE A 125 -18.59 -28.03 5.53
C PHE A 125 -19.79 -27.24 6.07
N SER A 126 -20.75 -26.86 5.23
CA SER A 126 -21.96 -26.07 5.58
C SER A 126 -22.98 -26.76 6.50
N LYS A 127 -22.59 -27.80 7.25
CA LYS A 127 -23.47 -28.53 8.19
C LYS A 127 -22.99 -28.57 9.64
N ILE A 128 -22.11 -27.68 10.08
CA ILE A 128 -21.82 -27.53 11.51
C ILE A 128 -22.65 -26.35 12.05
N LYS A 129 -23.83 -26.64 12.61
CA LYS A 129 -24.65 -25.66 13.32
C LYS A 129 -23.95 -25.27 14.62
N LEU A 130 -23.59 -23.99 14.75
CA LEU A 130 -22.85 -23.41 15.87
C LEU A 130 -23.65 -23.22 17.18
N ASN A 131 -24.85 -23.80 17.32
CA ASN A 131 -25.73 -23.59 18.49
C ASN A 131 -26.01 -24.88 19.26
N ASN A 132 -24.98 -25.64 19.65
CA ASN A 132 -25.17 -26.77 20.56
C ASN A 132 -24.32 -26.56 21.83
N PRO A 133 -24.92 -26.37 23.02
CA PRO A 133 -24.21 -26.09 24.27
C PRO A 133 -23.54 -27.32 24.89
N GLN A 134 -23.37 -28.41 24.14
CA GLN A 134 -22.64 -29.62 24.54
C GLN A 134 -21.36 -29.83 23.71
N TYR A 135 -20.65 -28.77 23.37
CA TYR A 135 -19.33 -28.87 22.71
C TYR A 135 -18.23 -29.00 23.78
N SER A 136 -18.00 -30.22 24.26
CA SER A 136 -16.84 -30.56 25.10
C SER A 136 -15.59 -30.75 24.21
N PRO A 137 -14.44 -30.08 24.46
CA PRO A 137 -13.31 -30.03 23.53
C PRO A 137 -12.48 -31.32 23.40
N SER A 138 -12.84 -32.42 24.06
CA SER A 138 -11.89 -33.51 24.34
C SER A 138 -11.91 -34.71 23.38
N ASN A 139 -12.82 -34.79 22.40
CA ASN A 139 -13.05 -36.05 21.66
C ASN A 139 -12.89 -36.01 20.13
N HIS A 140 -12.28 -34.98 19.55
CA HIS A 140 -11.85 -35.06 18.15
C HIS A 140 -10.37 -35.40 18.06
N SER A 141 -10.05 -36.59 17.54
CA SER A 141 -8.72 -36.85 17.02
C SER A 141 -8.43 -35.82 15.91
N PRO A 142 -7.27 -35.15 15.92
CA PRO A 142 -6.93 -34.11 14.96
C PRO A 142 -6.50 -34.75 13.64
N ASN A 143 -7.39 -35.51 12.99
CA ASN A 143 -7.18 -36.02 11.64
C ASN A 143 -7.77 -35.09 10.56
N SER A 144 -8.04 -33.82 10.90
CA SER A 144 -8.14 -32.77 9.89
C SER A 144 -6.73 -32.36 9.50
N LYS A 145 -6.29 -32.70 8.28
CA LYS A 145 -5.08 -32.15 7.62
C LYS A 145 -5.10 -30.62 7.75
N LEU A 146 -4.45 -30.09 8.79
CA LEU A 146 -4.21 -28.66 8.94
C LEU A 146 -3.13 -28.27 7.93
N ASN A 147 -3.34 -27.17 7.23
CA ASN A 147 -2.37 -26.67 6.25
C ASN A 147 -1.07 -26.25 6.96
N LEU A 148 0.05 -26.28 6.24
CA LEU A 148 1.31 -25.69 6.73
C LEU A 148 1.10 -24.20 7.05
N GLU A 149 1.57 -23.77 8.23
CA GLU A 149 1.42 -22.40 8.73
C GLU A 149 2.81 -21.78 8.97
N PHE A 150 3.02 -20.54 8.51
CA PHE A 150 4.23 -19.76 8.79
C PHE A 150 3.92 -18.65 9.78
N TRP A 151 4.62 -18.68 10.92
CA TRP A 151 4.52 -17.73 12.02
C TRP A 151 5.68 -16.75 11.95
N TRP A 152 5.52 -15.50 12.35
CA TRP A 152 6.67 -14.61 12.48
C TRP A 152 6.62 -13.93 13.85
N PHE A 153 7.62 -14.21 14.69
CA PHE A 153 7.85 -13.36 15.87
C PHE A 153 8.66 -12.17 15.40
N ILE A 154 8.07 -10.98 15.50
CA ILE A 154 8.70 -9.74 15.05
C ILE A 154 8.84 -8.82 16.24
N GLN A 155 10.05 -8.32 16.46
CA GLN A 155 10.32 -7.26 17.42
C GLN A 155 10.62 -5.97 16.67
N PHE A 156 9.84 -4.93 16.95
CA PHE A 156 10.06 -3.61 16.41
C PHE A 156 10.89 -2.79 17.40
N GLN A 157 12.08 -2.36 16.99
CA GLN A 157 12.92 -1.47 17.78
C GLN A 157 13.02 -0.12 17.09
N LYS A 158 12.47 0.92 17.70
CA LYS A 158 12.75 2.29 17.28
C LYS A 158 14.17 2.66 17.71
N ASP A 159 15.01 3.01 16.76
CA ASP A 159 16.40 3.37 16.99
C ASP A 159 16.69 4.77 16.42
N PRO A 160 16.91 5.79 17.28
CA PRO A 160 17.18 7.15 16.83
C PRO A 160 18.54 7.30 16.12
N LEU A 161 19.44 6.32 16.27
CA LEU A 161 20.76 6.30 15.63
C LEU A 161 20.70 5.80 14.18
N VAL A 162 19.62 5.10 13.79
CA VAL A 162 19.40 4.68 12.41
C VAL A 162 19.04 5.90 11.55
N SER A 163 19.52 5.92 10.30
CA SER A 163 19.17 6.98 9.35
C SER A 163 17.66 7.05 9.12
N ASP A 164 17.15 8.26 8.85
CA ASP A 164 15.73 8.55 8.65
C ASP A 164 15.08 7.72 7.53
N HIS A 165 15.87 7.20 6.59
CA HIS A 165 15.39 6.52 5.38
C HIS A 165 15.90 5.07 5.33
N GLN A 166 16.18 4.51 6.50
CA GLN A 166 16.78 3.19 6.65
C GLN A 166 15.96 2.31 7.58
N PHE A 167 15.89 1.04 7.23
CA PHE A 167 15.62 -0.03 8.19
C PHE A 167 16.76 -1.05 8.20
N SER A 168 16.87 -1.79 9.30
CA SER A 168 17.63 -3.03 9.33
C SER A 168 16.77 -4.17 9.86
N MET A 169 17.07 -5.39 9.43
CA MET A 169 16.50 -6.62 9.95
C MET A 169 17.61 -7.58 10.37
N THR A 170 17.45 -8.19 11.54
CA THR A 170 18.33 -9.26 12.02
C THR A 170 17.48 -10.43 12.51
N THR A 171 18.04 -11.64 12.43
CA THR A 171 17.37 -12.83 12.92
C THR A 171 18.14 -13.38 14.11
N SER A 172 17.41 -13.82 15.14
CA SER A 172 18.02 -14.48 16.32
C SER A 172 18.81 -15.75 15.98
N HIS A 173 18.44 -16.46 14.91
CA HIS A 173 19.08 -17.70 14.48
C HIS A 173 19.24 -17.77 12.96
N SER A 174 20.10 -18.67 12.48
CA SER A 174 20.36 -18.91 11.06
C SER A 174 19.33 -19.80 10.37
N ASN A 175 18.44 -20.43 11.12
CA ASN A 175 17.35 -21.25 10.60
C ASN A 175 16.08 -21.02 11.43
N PHE A 176 14.96 -20.75 10.75
CA PHE A 176 13.66 -20.62 11.40
C PHE A 176 13.00 -21.98 11.62
N PHE A 177 13.27 -23.01 10.84
CA PHE A 177 12.50 -24.27 10.80
C PHE A 177 12.39 -25.02 12.14
N HIS A 178 13.49 -25.19 12.87
CA HIS A 178 13.46 -25.85 14.19
C HIS A 178 12.77 -25.01 15.28
N LEU A 179 12.56 -23.73 14.99
CA LEU A 179 11.99 -22.70 15.87
C LEU A 179 10.70 -22.08 15.28
N SER A 180 10.18 -22.73 14.23
CA SER A 180 9.02 -22.39 13.41
C SER A 180 8.36 -23.70 13.13
N ASN A 181 7.77 -24.28 14.15
CA ASN A 181 7.22 -25.58 13.92
C ASN A 181 6.00 -25.41 13.00
N SER A 182 6.09 -26.04 11.85
CA SER A 182 4.96 -26.53 11.08
C SER A 182 4.09 -27.51 11.90
N SER A 183 4.45 -27.81 13.16
CA SER A 183 3.60 -28.43 14.17
C SER A 183 2.47 -27.49 14.61
N PRO A 184 1.20 -27.92 14.51
CA PRO A 184 0.05 -27.17 14.98
C PRO A 184 0.15 -26.72 16.46
N ASN A 185 0.91 -27.43 17.31
CA ASN A 185 0.94 -27.11 18.73
C ASN A 185 2.10 -26.22 19.16
N TYR A 186 3.05 -25.88 18.28
CA TYR A 186 4.24 -25.15 18.70
C TYR A 186 3.96 -23.80 19.31
N LEU A 187 3.08 -23.00 18.72
CA LEU A 187 2.73 -21.72 19.32
C LEU A 187 2.12 -21.91 20.73
N ILE A 188 1.26 -22.91 20.91
CA ILE A 188 0.66 -23.25 22.20
C ILE A 188 1.75 -23.63 23.21
N ASP A 189 2.73 -24.43 22.78
CA ASP A 189 3.83 -24.88 23.63
C ASP A 189 4.78 -23.73 23.97
N THR A 190 5.13 -22.87 23.00
CA THR A 190 5.92 -21.65 23.20
C THR A 190 5.24 -20.67 24.16
N ILE A 191 3.92 -20.46 24.04
CA ILE A 191 3.15 -19.62 24.97
C ILE A 191 3.11 -20.23 26.37
N LYS A 192 2.94 -21.55 26.49
CA LYS A 192 2.98 -22.23 27.80
C LYS A 192 4.35 -22.11 28.45
N ASP A 193 5.43 -22.23 27.68
CA ASP A 193 6.80 -22.06 28.17
C ASP A 193 7.05 -20.63 28.66
N LEU A 194 6.54 -19.61 27.94
CA LEU A 194 6.62 -18.21 28.35
C LEU A 194 5.90 -17.91 29.68
N ASN A 195 4.87 -18.69 30.04
CA ASN A 195 4.15 -18.54 31.30
C ASN A 195 4.87 -19.18 32.51
N GLN A 196 5.93 -19.95 32.31
CA GLN A 196 6.61 -20.63 33.42
C GLN A 196 7.71 -19.75 34.04
N PRO A 197 7.74 -19.59 35.38
CA PRO A 197 8.67 -18.66 36.06
C PRO A 197 10.15 -19.08 36.00
N LEU A 198 10.46 -20.28 35.50
CA LEU A 198 11.80 -20.84 35.38
C LEU A 198 11.87 -21.80 34.18
N ALA A 199 11.84 -21.28 32.95
CA ALA A 199 12.13 -22.09 31.77
C ALA A 199 13.64 -22.48 31.78
N LYS A 200 13.96 -23.60 32.44
CA LYS A 200 15.33 -24.12 32.62
C LYS A 200 15.93 -24.81 31.39
N ASN A 201 15.19 -24.90 30.29
CA ASN A 201 15.66 -25.33 28.96
C ASN A 201 14.81 -24.61 27.91
N GLY A 202 14.99 -23.29 27.80
CA GLY A 202 14.16 -22.44 26.95
C GLY A 202 14.21 -22.90 25.49
N ASN A 203 13.04 -23.19 24.91
CA ASN A 203 12.92 -23.20 23.46
C ASN A 203 13.24 -21.78 22.97
N GLU A 204 14.45 -21.57 22.44
CA GLU A 204 14.84 -20.28 21.86
C GLU A 204 13.87 -19.92 20.74
N ARG A 205 13.05 -18.89 20.92
CA ARG A 205 12.13 -18.43 19.87
C ARG A 205 12.94 -17.80 18.75
N PHE A 206 12.61 -18.13 17.51
CA PHE A 206 13.13 -17.36 16.40
C PHE A 206 12.38 -16.03 16.30
N CYS A 207 13.09 -14.95 16.55
CA CYS A 207 12.62 -13.58 16.39
C CYS A 207 13.34 -12.89 15.21
N ILE A 208 12.57 -12.10 14.45
CA ILE A 208 13.07 -11.09 13.51
C ILE A 208 13.01 -9.75 14.22
N LYS A 209 14.16 -9.12 14.36
CA LYS A 209 14.26 -7.78 14.93
C LYS A 209 14.35 -6.76 13.80
N ILE A 210 13.39 -5.83 13.76
CA ILE A 210 13.32 -4.73 12.80
C ILE A 210 13.75 -3.46 13.52
N SER A 211 14.85 -2.83 13.09
CA SER A 211 15.29 -1.54 13.63
C SER A 211 15.00 -0.42 12.63
N TYR A 212 14.38 0.65 13.08
CA TYR A 212 13.89 1.75 12.23
C TYR A 212 13.84 3.07 12.99
N LYS A 213 13.80 4.19 12.26
CA LYS A 213 13.58 5.52 12.85
C LYS A 213 12.19 6.09 12.55
N ARG A 214 11.72 5.96 11.30
CA ARG A 214 10.40 6.42 10.85
C ARG A 214 9.43 5.25 10.71
N LYS A 215 8.14 5.50 11.00
CA LYS A 215 7.06 4.49 10.87
C LYS A 215 6.99 3.88 9.46
N SER A 216 7.18 4.68 8.42
CA SER A 216 7.22 4.22 7.03
C SER A 216 8.25 3.11 6.81
N GLU A 217 9.41 3.18 7.46
CA GLU A 217 10.47 2.18 7.36
C GLU A 217 10.13 0.88 8.09
N ALA A 218 9.38 0.96 9.21
CA ALA A 218 8.85 -0.23 9.89
C ALA A 218 7.85 -0.98 9.00
N PHE A 219 6.90 -0.27 8.38
CA PHE A 219 5.94 -0.87 7.45
C PHE A 219 6.61 -1.37 6.16
N ARG A 220 7.63 -0.67 5.66
CA ARG A 220 8.45 -1.13 4.54
C ARG A 220 9.12 -2.45 4.87
N ALA A 221 9.81 -2.55 6.00
CA ALA A 221 10.46 -3.79 6.45
C ALA A 221 9.46 -4.95 6.58
N LEU A 222 8.27 -4.68 7.12
CA LEU A 222 7.18 -5.65 7.15
C LEU A 222 6.74 -6.08 5.74
N GLY A 223 6.58 -5.13 4.81
CA GLY A 223 6.27 -5.41 3.41
C GLY A 223 7.32 -6.31 2.74
N HIS A 224 8.61 -6.10 3.02
CA HIS A 224 9.68 -6.99 2.56
C HIS A 224 9.51 -8.41 3.11
N LEU A 225 9.25 -8.56 4.41
CA LEU A 225 9.03 -9.86 5.02
C LEU A 225 7.84 -10.59 4.40
N LEU A 226 6.71 -9.90 4.24
CA LEU A 226 5.49 -10.45 3.64
C LEU A 226 5.70 -10.82 2.16
N GLY A 227 6.38 -9.95 1.41
CA GLY A 227 6.71 -10.17 0.00
C GLY A 227 7.64 -11.38 -0.20
N LEU A 228 8.70 -11.49 0.60
CA LEU A 228 9.61 -12.64 0.58
C LEU A 228 8.88 -13.93 0.94
N THR A 229 8.15 -13.93 2.05
CA THR A 229 7.37 -15.10 2.50
C THR A 229 6.45 -15.58 1.38
N ARG A 230 5.74 -14.64 0.74
CA ARG A 230 4.81 -14.95 -0.36
C ARG A 230 5.52 -15.48 -1.60
N HIS A 231 6.64 -14.89 -1.99
CA HIS A 231 7.43 -15.30 -3.15
C HIS A 231 7.86 -16.75 -3.03
N PHE A 232 8.49 -17.11 -1.91
CA PHE A 232 8.97 -18.47 -1.68
C PHE A 232 7.82 -19.48 -1.52
N LEU A 233 6.71 -19.09 -0.91
CA LEU A 233 5.52 -19.94 -0.80
C LEU A 233 4.91 -20.28 -2.16
N THR A 234 4.86 -19.31 -3.07
CA THR A 234 4.37 -19.55 -4.44
C THR A 234 5.30 -20.49 -5.18
N HIS A 235 6.61 -20.33 -4.99
CA HIS A 235 7.62 -21.23 -5.56
C HIS A 235 7.53 -22.67 -5.01
N LEU A 236 7.19 -22.87 -3.73
CA LEU A 236 6.89 -24.20 -3.16
C LEU A 236 5.76 -24.89 -3.90
N ILE A 237 4.62 -24.21 -3.99
CA ILE A 237 3.39 -24.76 -4.57
C ILE A 237 3.64 -25.18 -6.03
N ASN A 238 4.40 -24.38 -6.77
CA ASN A 238 4.74 -24.67 -8.16
C ASN A 238 5.71 -25.87 -8.29
N LYS A 239 6.69 -26.03 -7.39
CA LYS A 239 7.60 -27.19 -7.38
C LYS A 239 6.91 -28.50 -6.95
N SER A 240 5.87 -28.42 -6.12
CA SER A 240 5.16 -29.57 -5.55
C SER A 240 3.92 -30.01 -6.35
N SER A 241 3.62 -29.36 -7.49
CA SER A 241 2.54 -29.77 -8.40
C SER A 241 3.00 -30.94 -9.30
N PRO A 242 2.43 -32.16 -9.17
CA PRO A 242 2.80 -33.28 -10.01
C PRO A 242 2.15 -33.21 -11.40
N SER A 243 2.71 -33.98 -12.34
CA SER A 243 2.14 -34.23 -13.67
C SER A 243 0.70 -34.79 -13.60
N PRO A 244 -0.11 -34.70 -14.69
CA PRO A 244 -1.57 -34.76 -14.63
C PRO A 244 -2.23 -36.06 -14.14
N ASN A 245 -1.48 -37.09 -13.75
CA ASN A 245 -1.99 -38.43 -13.46
C ASN A 245 -1.72 -38.92 -12.02
N PHE A 246 -1.45 -38.04 -11.05
CA PHE A 246 -1.25 -38.46 -9.65
C PHE A 246 -2.50 -38.22 -8.80
N GLU A 247 -3.07 -39.30 -8.27
CA GLU A 247 -4.10 -39.25 -7.23
C GLU A 247 -3.51 -38.66 -5.94
N LEU A 248 -4.26 -37.73 -5.32
CA LEU A 248 -3.92 -36.94 -4.12
C LEU A 248 -3.72 -37.75 -2.81
N ASN A 249 -3.53 -39.07 -2.89
CA ASN A 249 -3.59 -39.95 -1.73
C ASN A 249 -2.26 -40.19 -1.00
N ASP A 250 -1.10 -39.89 -1.61
CA ASP A 250 0.21 -40.05 -0.95
C ASP A 250 1.04 -38.75 -0.99
N PHE A 251 0.58 -37.72 -0.27
CA PHE A 251 1.41 -36.55 0.03
C PHE A 251 2.32 -36.85 1.23
N ASN A 252 3.60 -37.10 0.97
CA ASN A 252 4.59 -37.50 1.96
C ASN A 252 4.96 -36.32 2.89
N LEU A 253 4.63 -36.41 4.20
CA LEU A 253 4.85 -35.33 5.18
C LEU A 253 6.35 -34.96 5.31
N ASN A 254 7.24 -35.94 5.18
CA ASN A 254 8.69 -35.78 5.37
C ASN A 254 9.34 -34.94 4.27
N GLU A 255 8.89 -35.08 3.02
CA GLU A 255 9.41 -34.28 1.90
C GLU A 255 8.95 -32.81 2.00
N ASN A 256 7.70 -32.58 2.44
CA ASN A 256 7.20 -31.24 2.71
C ASN A 256 7.95 -30.55 3.86
N LEU A 257 8.30 -31.29 4.93
CA LEU A 257 9.09 -30.78 6.05
C LEU A 257 10.50 -30.35 5.60
N ALA A 258 11.19 -31.17 4.80
CA ALA A 258 12.50 -30.83 4.26
C ALA A 258 12.45 -29.59 3.34
N LEU A 259 11.48 -29.54 2.43
CA LEU A 259 11.31 -28.42 1.48
C LEU A 259 10.92 -27.11 2.20
N THR A 260 10.14 -27.20 3.27
CA THR A 260 9.79 -26.04 4.12
C THR A 260 11.03 -25.53 4.88
N SER A 261 11.90 -26.45 5.34
CA SER A 261 13.16 -26.10 6.01
C SER A 261 14.13 -25.35 5.10
N GLU A 262 14.34 -25.82 3.87
CA GLU A 262 15.19 -25.14 2.88
C GLU A 262 14.73 -23.72 2.60
N ILE A 263 13.42 -23.50 2.50
CA ILE A 263 12.88 -22.16 2.25
C ILE A 263 12.98 -21.24 3.45
N CYS A 264 12.74 -21.76 4.65
CA CYS A 264 13.01 -21.00 5.87
C CYS A 264 14.47 -20.53 5.89
N ILE A 265 15.41 -21.40 5.52
CA ILE A 265 16.83 -21.03 5.42
C ILE A 265 17.05 -19.93 4.37
N GLU A 266 16.45 -20.04 3.18
CA GLU A 266 16.60 -19.00 2.14
C GLU A 266 15.98 -17.66 2.53
N ILE A 267 14.79 -17.66 3.14
CA ILE A 267 14.16 -16.44 3.67
C ILE A 267 15.06 -15.82 4.75
N VAL A 268 15.59 -16.62 5.68
CA VAL A 268 16.50 -16.14 6.73
C VAL A 268 17.78 -15.58 6.15
N LYS A 269 18.38 -16.20 5.13
CA LYS A 269 19.57 -15.67 4.45
C LYS A 269 19.32 -14.29 3.84
N LEU A 270 18.12 -14.06 3.31
CA LEU A 270 17.76 -12.78 2.69
C LEU A 270 17.41 -11.69 3.70
N ILE A 271 16.98 -12.05 4.91
CA ILE A 271 16.53 -11.12 5.95
C ILE A 271 17.62 -10.85 6.98
N ASN A 272 18.45 -11.83 7.31
CA ASN A 272 19.44 -11.71 8.38
C ASN A 272 20.52 -10.69 8.00
N ASN A 273 20.80 -9.76 8.92
CA ASN A 273 21.70 -8.62 8.71
C ASN A 273 21.36 -7.77 7.47
N LYS A 274 20.09 -7.77 7.05
CA LYS A 274 19.64 -6.93 5.94
C LYS A 274 19.61 -5.47 6.40
N VAL A 275 20.22 -4.61 5.61
CA VAL A 275 20.11 -3.16 5.75
C VAL A 275 19.64 -2.60 4.42
N GLU A 276 18.59 -1.80 4.44
CA GLU A 276 18.14 -1.09 3.25
C GLU A 276 18.02 0.39 3.51
N ILE A 277 18.57 1.18 2.58
CA ILE A 277 18.56 2.63 2.61
C ILE A 277 17.81 3.12 1.38
N CYS A 278 16.73 3.88 1.58
CA CYS A 278 16.03 4.56 0.49
C CYS A 278 16.89 5.72 -0.03
N LYS A 279 16.96 5.85 -1.36
CA LYS A 279 17.70 6.94 -2.03
C LYS A 279 16.92 8.26 -2.06
N PHE A 280 15.63 8.22 -1.74
CA PHE A 280 14.74 9.38 -1.75
C PHE A 280 14.23 9.63 -0.34
N GLU A 281 14.31 10.89 0.12
CA GLU A 281 13.75 11.28 1.41
C GLU A 281 12.21 11.19 1.40
N THR A 282 11.62 11.53 0.25
CA THR A 282 10.19 11.48 -0.01
C THR A 282 9.91 10.65 -1.25
N LEU A 283 9.04 9.66 -1.13
CA LEU A 283 8.58 8.82 -2.23
C LEU A 283 7.09 8.56 -2.05
N GLY A 284 6.30 8.82 -3.08
CA GLY A 284 4.86 8.77 -2.97
C GLY A 284 4.14 8.66 -4.29
N ILE A 285 2.82 8.76 -4.19
CA ILE A 285 1.90 8.72 -5.32
C ILE A 285 0.98 9.94 -5.30
N MET A 286 0.55 10.36 -6.48
CA MET A 286 -0.50 11.36 -6.65
C MET A 286 -1.74 10.68 -7.25
N ILE A 287 -2.88 10.87 -6.61
CA ILE A 287 -4.16 10.32 -7.06
C ILE A 287 -5.02 11.43 -7.65
N ASP A 288 -5.44 11.24 -8.90
CA ASP A 288 -6.40 12.11 -9.57
C ASP A 288 -7.79 11.96 -8.95
N CYS A 289 -8.27 13.01 -8.30
CA CYS A 289 -9.63 13.13 -7.77
C CYS A 289 -10.40 14.25 -8.48
N SER A 290 -10.04 14.59 -9.72
CA SER A 290 -10.64 15.68 -10.50
C SER A 290 -11.29 15.19 -11.79
N ARG A 291 -10.90 14.02 -12.29
CA ARG A 291 -11.40 13.48 -13.59
C ARG A 291 -12.63 12.59 -13.40
N ASN A 292 -13.58 13.09 -12.59
CA ASN A 292 -14.84 12.45 -12.18
C ASN A 292 -14.72 11.23 -11.25
N GLY A 293 -13.51 10.72 -11.00
CA GLY A 293 -13.25 9.59 -10.12
C GLY A 293 -12.77 9.98 -8.73
N VAL A 294 -13.57 10.72 -7.94
CA VAL A 294 -13.19 11.05 -6.56
C VAL A 294 -13.16 9.77 -5.71
N LEU A 295 -12.01 9.46 -5.12
CA LEU A 295 -11.86 8.25 -4.31
C LEU A 295 -12.71 8.34 -3.03
N LYS A 296 -13.35 7.23 -2.68
CA LYS A 296 -14.02 7.10 -1.38
C LYS A 296 -12.99 6.98 -0.27
N LEU A 297 -13.34 7.41 0.94
CA LEU A 297 -12.49 7.26 2.14
C LEU A 297 -12.05 5.81 2.37
N THR A 298 -12.94 4.85 2.17
CA THR A 298 -12.60 3.42 2.29
C THR A 298 -11.48 3.02 1.32
N SER A 299 -11.55 3.49 0.07
CA SER A 299 -10.55 3.22 -0.96
C SER A 299 -9.23 3.95 -0.70
N LEU A 300 -9.26 5.17 -0.15
CA LEU A 300 -8.06 5.85 0.31
C LEU A 300 -7.38 5.09 1.45
N LYS A 301 -8.15 4.58 2.41
CA LYS A 301 -7.63 3.76 3.51
C LYS A 301 -7.04 2.43 3.02
N ASP A 302 -7.68 1.78 2.04
CA ASP A 302 -7.13 0.61 1.34
C ASP A 302 -5.77 0.93 0.69
N LEU A 303 -5.71 2.04 -0.04
CA LEU A 303 -4.50 2.50 -0.72
C LEU A 303 -3.38 2.83 0.28
N ILE A 304 -3.67 3.54 1.36
CA ILE A 304 -2.72 3.88 2.44
C ILE A 304 -2.08 2.61 3.02
N ARG A 305 -2.87 1.58 3.30
CA ARG A 305 -2.37 0.27 3.77
C ARG A 305 -1.46 -0.41 2.76
N LEU A 306 -1.78 -0.31 1.46
CA LEU A 306 -0.96 -0.91 0.41
C LEU A 306 0.37 -0.18 0.27
N ILE A 307 0.35 1.15 0.17
CA ILE A 307 1.54 1.94 -0.08
C ILE A 307 2.47 2.02 1.14
N SER A 308 1.94 1.85 2.37
CA SER A 308 2.77 1.75 3.57
C SER A 308 3.64 0.50 3.56
N LEU A 309 3.11 -0.65 3.12
CA LEU A 309 3.90 -1.88 2.93
C LEU A 309 4.93 -1.75 1.80
N MET A 310 4.68 -0.90 0.81
CA MET A 310 5.66 -0.57 -0.24
C MET A 310 6.76 0.38 0.24
N GLY A 311 6.57 1.02 1.41
CA GLY A 311 7.49 2.00 1.95
C GLY A 311 7.35 3.41 1.38
N LEU A 312 6.20 3.74 0.78
CA LEU A 312 5.88 5.10 0.39
C LEU A 312 5.52 5.93 1.63
N ASN A 313 5.91 7.20 1.62
CA ASN A 313 5.72 8.12 2.74
C ASN A 313 4.99 9.43 2.36
N ILE A 314 4.56 9.56 1.11
CA ILE A 314 3.75 10.68 0.62
C ILE A 314 2.52 10.17 -0.13
N LEU A 315 1.37 10.77 0.16
CA LEU A 315 0.14 10.65 -0.62
C LEU A 315 -0.30 12.05 -1.06
N GLN A 316 -0.37 12.30 -2.37
CA GLN A 316 -0.92 13.54 -2.90
C GLN A 316 -2.33 13.32 -3.42
N LEU A 317 -3.26 14.19 -3.03
CA LEU A 317 -4.61 14.22 -3.59
C LEU A 317 -4.69 15.37 -4.59
N TYR A 318 -4.80 15.04 -5.88
CA TYR A 318 -5.02 16.02 -6.94
C TYR A 318 -6.50 16.38 -7.00
N THR A 319 -6.83 17.60 -6.60
CA THR A 319 -8.19 18.12 -6.49
C THR A 319 -8.26 19.54 -7.10
N GLU A 320 -8.81 19.65 -8.31
CA GLU A 320 -9.06 20.92 -9.00
C GLU A 320 -10.17 21.69 -8.25
N ASP A 321 -11.35 21.09 -8.16
CA ASP A 321 -12.57 21.63 -7.55
C ASP A 321 -13.24 20.67 -6.55
N THR A 322 -12.59 19.55 -6.22
CA THR A 322 -13.18 18.44 -5.44
C THR A 322 -12.85 18.48 -3.95
N TYR A 323 -12.94 19.66 -3.35
CA TYR A 323 -12.90 19.89 -1.90
C TYR A 323 -13.80 21.05 -1.52
N GLU A 324 -14.28 21.10 -0.27
CA GLU A 324 -15.20 22.15 0.16
C GLU A 324 -14.49 23.45 0.55
N ILE A 325 -15.01 24.57 0.05
CA ILE A 325 -14.67 25.93 0.50
C ILE A 325 -15.90 26.54 1.18
N SER A 326 -15.72 27.02 2.41
CA SER A 326 -16.82 27.61 3.18
C SER A 326 -17.43 28.82 2.45
N ASN A 327 -18.78 28.85 2.38
CA ASN A 327 -19.56 29.88 1.70
C ASN A 327 -19.40 29.95 0.16
N GLU A 328 -18.81 28.94 -0.49
CA GLU A 328 -18.69 28.88 -1.95
C GLU A 328 -19.41 27.63 -2.51
N PRO A 329 -20.75 27.58 -2.50
CA PRO A 329 -21.52 26.35 -2.77
C PRO A 329 -21.41 25.84 -4.22
N PHE A 330 -20.95 26.69 -5.16
CA PHE A 330 -20.71 26.29 -6.55
C PHE A 330 -19.33 25.64 -6.76
N PHE A 331 -18.41 25.77 -5.80
CA PHE A 331 -17.11 25.11 -5.86
C PHE A 331 -17.29 23.62 -5.53
N GLY A 332 -17.02 22.74 -6.49
CA GLY A 332 -17.25 21.30 -6.36
C GLY A 332 -18.72 20.87 -6.44
N TYR A 333 -19.64 21.74 -6.86
CA TYR A 333 -21.07 21.41 -6.91
C TYR A 333 -21.36 20.21 -7.82
N PHE A 334 -22.02 19.17 -7.28
CA PHE A 334 -22.25 17.86 -7.92
C PHE A 334 -20.99 17.07 -8.33
N ARG A 335 -19.82 17.42 -7.79
CA ARG A 335 -18.54 16.77 -8.13
C ARG A 335 -18.10 15.73 -7.10
N GLY A 336 -18.75 15.70 -5.94
CA GLY A 336 -18.38 14.87 -4.79
C GLY A 336 -17.13 15.39 -4.07
N PRO A 337 -17.09 16.67 -3.65
CA PRO A 337 -15.92 17.25 -3.01
C PRO A 337 -15.70 16.65 -1.63
N TYR A 338 -14.43 16.49 -1.23
CA TYR A 338 -14.10 16.12 0.13
C TYR A 338 -14.45 17.25 1.10
N ASN A 339 -15.15 16.91 2.18
CA ASN A 339 -15.38 17.85 3.27
C ASN A 339 -14.18 17.88 4.24
N GLN A 340 -14.18 18.87 5.13
CA GLN A 340 -13.09 19.08 6.10
C GLN A 340 -12.87 17.89 7.04
N LYS A 341 -13.95 17.18 7.43
CA LYS A 341 -13.87 16.00 8.29
C LYS A 341 -13.28 14.80 7.54
N GLU A 342 -13.62 14.64 6.28
CA GLU A 342 -13.10 13.58 5.41
C GLU A 342 -11.61 13.74 5.17
N LEU A 343 -11.15 14.94 4.82
CA LEU A 343 -9.72 15.22 4.65
C LEU A 343 -8.94 14.98 5.95
N LYS A 344 -9.50 15.39 7.10
CA LYS A 344 -8.89 15.14 8.40
C LYS A 344 -8.82 13.65 8.74
N ASP A 345 -9.87 12.87 8.45
CA ASP A 345 -9.89 11.41 8.67
C ASP A 345 -8.83 10.71 7.80
N VAL A 346 -8.65 11.16 6.55
CA VAL A 346 -7.59 10.64 5.67
C VAL A 346 -6.20 11.00 6.21
N ASP A 347 -5.98 12.25 6.65
CA ASP A 347 -4.71 12.70 7.21
C ASP A 347 -4.35 11.98 8.52
N ASP A 348 -5.31 11.84 9.45
CA ASP A 348 -5.13 11.08 10.69
C ASP A 348 -4.79 9.61 10.41
N TYR A 349 -5.49 9.00 9.44
CA TYR A 349 -5.26 7.61 9.08
C TYR A 349 -3.89 7.43 8.41
N ALA A 350 -3.50 8.28 7.47
CA ALA A 350 -2.21 8.23 6.79
C ALA A 350 -1.04 8.44 7.77
N ASP A 351 -1.17 9.37 8.71
CA ASP A 351 -0.17 9.66 9.75
C ASP A 351 0.09 8.43 10.64
N SER A 352 -0.93 7.62 10.92
CA SER A 352 -0.75 6.36 11.67
C SER A 352 0.18 5.36 10.95
N PHE A 353 0.29 5.46 9.62
CA PHE A 353 1.21 4.67 8.79
C PHE A 353 2.53 5.40 8.47
N GLY A 354 2.72 6.62 8.98
CA GLY A 354 3.88 7.46 8.66
C GLY A 354 3.86 8.03 7.24
N ILE A 355 2.66 8.24 6.67
CA ILE A 355 2.47 8.82 5.35
C ILE A 355 1.96 10.26 5.51
N GLU A 356 2.67 11.21 4.90
CA GLU A 356 2.26 12.62 4.84
C GLU A 356 1.28 12.83 3.67
N VAL A 357 0.11 13.42 3.96
CA VAL A 357 -0.88 13.79 2.94
C VAL A 357 -0.61 15.22 2.46
N VAL A 358 -0.37 15.39 1.17
CA VAL A 358 -0.08 16.68 0.54
C VAL A 358 -1.23 17.05 -0.40
N ALA A 359 -1.78 18.24 -0.22
CA ALA A 359 -2.77 18.77 -1.14
C ALA A 359 -2.12 19.12 -2.48
N CYS A 360 -2.74 18.69 -3.58
CA CYS A 360 -2.38 19.10 -4.93
C CYS A 360 -3.60 19.77 -5.58
N ILE A 361 -3.53 21.09 -5.76
CA ILE A 361 -4.64 21.92 -6.26
C ILE A 361 -4.23 22.65 -7.54
N GLN A 362 -5.16 23.44 -8.06
CA GLN A 362 -4.90 24.37 -9.16
C GLN A 362 -5.09 25.81 -8.72
N THR A 363 -4.12 26.68 -9.02
CA THR A 363 -4.20 28.11 -8.74
C THR A 363 -4.15 28.99 -9.99
N LEU A 364 -4.27 28.40 -11.19
CA LEU A 364 -4.29 29.13 -12.46
C LEU A 364 -5.15 28.45 -13.53
N GLY A 365 -4.71 27.31 -14.06
CA GLY A 365 -5.37 26.55 -15.13
C GLY A 365 -6.22 25.40 -14.62
N HIS A 366 -6.75 24.57 -15.52
CA HIS A 366 -7.54 23.35 -15.22
C HIS A 366 -8.76 23.57 -14.32
N LEU A 367 -9.34 24.77 -14.32
CA LEU A 367 -10.46 25.11 -13.44
C LEU A 367 -11.80 25.18 -14.20
N GLY A 368 -11.92 24.56 -15.38
CA GLY A 368 -13.12 24.62 -16.20
C GLY A 368 -14.40 24.18 -15.48
N GLN A 369 -14.31 23.15 -14.64
CA GLN A 369 -15.45 22.65 -13.87
C GLN A 369 -15.96 23.64 -12.82
N MET A 370 -15.07 24.45 -12.27
CA MET A 370 -15.43 25.59 -11.43
C MET A 370 -15.93 26.74 -12.32
N LEU A 371 -15.12 27.19 -13.28
CA LEU A 371 -15.31 28.42 -14.06
C LEU A 371 -16.52 28.42 -15.00
N GLN A 372 -17.17 27.27 -15.22
CA GLN A 372 -18.44 27.20 -15.94
C GLN A 372 -19.60 27.89 -15.19
N TRP A 373 -19.54 27.99 -13.85
CA TRP A 373 -20.62 28.57 -13.06
C TRP A 373 -20.64 30.10 -13.13
N PRO A 374 -21.81 30.74 -13.33
CA PRO A 374 -21.91 32.20 -13.40
C PRO A 374 -21.30 32.96 -12.22
N ARG A 375 -21.34 32.36 -11.01
CA ARG A 375 -20.70 32.89 -9.79
C ARG A 375 -19.22 33.24 -9.98
N PHE A 376 -18.51 32.50 -10.83
CA PHE A 376 -17.07 32.66 -11.03
C PHE A 376 -16.73 33.37 -12.35
N GLY A 377 -17.72 33.87 -13.10
CA GLY A 377 -17.49 34.58 -14.36
C GLY A 377 -16.61 35.83 -14.19
N GLY A 378 -16.68 36.47 -13.01
CA GLY A 378 -15.82 37.59 -12.60
C GLY A 378 -14.33 37.25 -12.58
N MET A 379 -13.99 36.00 -12.30
CA MET A 379 -12.62 35.51 -12.07
C MET A 379 -12.00 34.84 -13.29
N ARG A 380 -12.70 34.79 -14.43
CA ARG A 380 -12.31 34.02 -15.61
C ARG A 380 -11.51 34.85 -16.62
N ASP A 381 -10.33 34.37 -17.01
CA ASP A 381 -9.62 34.85 -18.21
C ASP A 381 -10.13 34.11 -19.45
N THR A 382 -9.88 32.81 -19.50
CA THR A 382 -10.37 31.87 -20.53
C THR A 382 -11.24 30.79 -19.88
N HIS A 383 -11.81 29.87 -20.67
CA HIS A 383 -12.72 28.84 -20.17
C HIS A 383 -12.18 28.00 -18.98
N GLU A 384 -10.86 27.83 -18.86
CA GLU A 384 -10.22 27.01 -17.82
C GLU A 384 -9.18 27.79 -16.98
N VAL A 385 -8.92 29.06 -17.30
CA VAL A 385 -7.84 29.86 -16.70
C VAL A 385 -8.39 31.04 -15.90
N LEU A 386 -7.86 31.23 -14.70
CA LEU A 386 -8.14 32.36 -13.82
C LEU A 386 -7.58 33.69 -14.35
N LEU A 387 -8.27 34.78 -14.04
CA LEU A 387 -7.90 36.15 -14.42
C LEU A 387 -6.77 36.70 -13.54
N VAL A 388 -5.53 36.60 -14.03
CA VAL A 388 -4.35 37.18 -13.39
C VAL A 388 -4.51 38.70 -13.26
N GLY A 389 -4.07 39.26 -12.13
CA GLY A 389 -4.19 40.69 -11.80
C GLY A 389 -5.54 41.08 -11.18
N SER A 390 -6.48 40.15 -11.04
CA SER A 390 -7.74 40.37 -10.32
C SER A 390 -7.58 40.15 -8.82
N GLN A 391 -7.91 41.16 -8.01
CA GLN A 391 -7.90 41.01 -6.55
C GLN A 391 -8.89 39.93 -6.08
N GLU A 392 -10.06 39.81 -6.73
CA GLU A 392 -11.05 38.76 -6.42
C GLU A 392 -10.44 37.35 -6.58
N VAL A 393 -9.60 37.16 -7.61
CA VAL A 393 -8.93 35.87 -7.85
C VAL A 393 -7.92 35.56 -6.75
N TYR A 394 -7.11 36.54 -6.34
CA TYR A 394 -6.14 36.35 -5.28
C TYR A 394 -6.81 36.06 -3.93
N ASP A 395 -7.88 36.79 -3.58
CA ASP A 395 -8.68 36.54 -2.38
C ASP A 395 -9.31 35.14 -2.42
N PHE A 396 -9.72 34.66 -3.61
CA PHE A 396 -10.26 33.32 -3.77
C PHE A 396 -9.20 32.22 -3.67
N ILE A 397 -8.01 32.42 -4.26
CA ILE A 397 -6.87 31.50 -4.11
C ILE A 397 -6.47 31.38 -2.63
N GLU A 398 -6.48 32.49 -1.88
CA GLU A 398 -6.24 32.44 -0.43
C GLU A 398 -7.28 31.55 0.28
N LYS A 399 -8.58 31.69 -0.05
CA LYS A 399 -9.63 30.80 0.46
C LYS A 399 -9.39 29.33 0.08
N MET A 400 -8.95 29.06 -1.15
CA MET A 400 -8.63 27.71 -1.62
C MET A 400 -7.51 27.09 -0.77
N ILE A 401 -6.39 27.80 -0.62
CA ILE A 401 -5.22 27.35 0.16
C ILE A 401 -5.60 27.13 1.62
N ILE A 402 -6.30 28.08 2.25
CA ILE A 402 -6.75 27.94 3.64
C ILE A 402 -7.66 26.71 3.79
N SER A 403 -8.62 26.54 2.89
CA SER A 403 -9.62 25.46 3.00
C SER A 403 -9.01 24.07 2.83
N ILE A 404 -8.11 23.89 1.85
CA ILE A 404 -7.52 22.57 1.58
C ILE A 404 -6.41 22.19 2.59
N THR A 405 -5.68 23.18 3.12
CA THR A 405 -4.56 22.90 4.03
C THR A 405 -4.98 22.80 5.49
N LYS A 406 -6.07 23.46 5.91
CA LYS A 406 -6.55 23.45 7.30
C LYS A 406 -6.73 22.06 7.93
N PRO A 407 -7.30 21.04 7.24
CA PRO A 407 -7.50 19.73 7.83
C PRO A 407 -6.26 18.82 7.77
N LEU A 408 -5.17 19.25 7.10
CA LEU A 408 -3.97 18.44 6.86
C LEU A 408 -2.82 18.88 7.78
N ARG A 409 -2.00 17.92 8.25
CA ARG A 409 -0.78 18.21 9.02
C ARG A 409 0.31 18.85 8.15
N SER A 410 0.36 18.50 6.86
CA SER A 410 1.42 18.92 5.96
C SER A 410 1.54 20.44 5.84
N LYS A 411 2.79 20.90 5.69
CA LYS A 411 3.12 22.30 5.35
C LYS A 411 3.52 22.45 3.88
N LYS A 412 3.32 21.39 3.09
CA LYS A 412 3.55 21.36 1.65
C LYS A 412 2.21 21.44 0.93
N ILE A 413 2.21 22.11 -0.21
CA ILE A 413 1.08 22.15 -1.14
C ILE A 413 1.65 22.20 -2.55
N HIS A 414 1.08 21.42 -3.45
CA HIS A 414 1.36 21.52 -4.87
C HIS A 414 0.29 22.42 -5.49
N ILE A 415 0.69 23.56 -6.07
CA ILE A 415 -0.23 24.62 -6.53
C ILE A 415 -0.70 24.47 -7.99
N GLY A 416 -0.16 23.49 -8.71
CA GLY A 416 -0.51 23.24 -10.11
C GLY A 416 0.22 24.23 -11.02
N MET A 417 -0.53 25.07 -11.73
CA MET A 417 -0.05 26.06 -12.71
C MET A 417 0.38 25.45 -14.07
N ASP A 418 0.07 24.18 -14.29
CA ASP A 418 0.30 23.50 -15.57
C ASP A 418 -0.75 23.86 -16.62
N GLU A 419 -0.38 23.64 -17.89
CA GLU A 419 -1.23 23.73 -19.10
C GLU A 419 -2.22 24.90 -19.16
N ALA A 420 -1.84 26.07 -18.63
CA ALA A 420 -2.64 27.30 -18.65
C ALA A 420 -2.68 27.96 -20.05
N HIS A 421 -3.08 27.19 -21.06
CA HIS A 421 -3.15 27.63 -22.45
C HIS A 421 -4.10 28.81 -22.62
N GLY A 422 -3.63 29.84 -23.34
CA GLY A 422 -4.39 31.07 -23.58
C GLY A 422 -4.42 32.03 -22.38
N VAL A 423 -3.61 31.81 -21.33
CA VAL A 423 -3.40 32.83 -20.30
C VAL A 423 -2.99 34.14 -20.95
N SER A 424 -3.59 35.24 -20.49
CA SER A 424 -3.49 36.60 -21.04
C SER A 424 -4.28 36.89 -22.32
N GLU A 425 -4.80 35.87 -23.03
CA GLU A 425 -5.41 36.05 -24.35
C GLU A 425 -6.92 36.33 -24.31
N GLY A 426 -7.57 36.01 -23.18
CA GLY A 426 -9.01 36.13 -22.99
C GLY A 426 -9.43 37.49 -22.42
N ARG A 427 -10.12 37.45 -21.28
CA ARG A 427 -10.59 38.65 -20.59
C ARG A 427 -9.43 39.52 -20.09
N TYR A 428 -8.27 38.93 -19.77
CA TYR A 428 -7.07 39.68 -19.41
C TYR A 428 -6.72 40.70 -20.50
N ARG A 429 -6.65 40.26 -21.77
CA ARG A 429 -6.36 41.13 -22.92
C ARG A 429 -7.33 42.29 -23.04
N GLN A 430 -8.62 42.05 -22.76
CA GLN A 430 -9.67 43.06 -22.84
C GLN A 430 -9.51 44.13 -21.76
N LEU A 431 -9.03 43.76 -20.58
CA LEU A 431 -8.91 44.64 -19.43
C LEU A 431 -7.55 45.36 -19.35
N PHE A 432 -6.47 44.66 -19.68
CA PHE A 432 -5.09 45.11 -19.45
C PHE A 432 -4.27 45.28 -20.73
N GLY A 433 -4.86 45.01 -21.89
CA GLY A 433 -4.18 45.06 -23.18
C GLY A 433 -3.35 43.81 -23.46
N ILE A 434 -2.62 43.83 -24.57
CA ILE A 434 -1.80 42.70 -25.02
C ILE A 434 -0.53 42.64 -24.16
N LYS A 435 -0.28 41.47 -23.58
CA LYS A 435 0.99 41.09 -22.96
C LYS A 435 1.37 39.69 -23.36
N ASP A 436 2.66 39.40 -23.27
CA ASP A 436 3.17 38.04 -23.46
C ASP A 436 2.78 37.17 -22.26
N SER A 437 2.37 35.93 -22.52
CA SER A 437 1.92 34.99 -21.48
C SER A 437 2.99 34.67 -20.43
N CYS A 438 4.29 34.81 -20.71
CA CYS A 438 5.33 34.62 -19.68
C CYS A 438 5.48 35.84 -18.75
N GLN A 439 4.91 37.00 -19.13
CA GLN A 439 4.92 38.22 -18.32
C GLN A 439 3.68 38.36 -17.43
N VAL A 440 2.66 37.54 -17.69
CA VAL A 440 1.39 37.46 -16.96
C VAL A 440 1.49 36.26 -16.04
#